data_AF-A0A1S2QVF9-F1
#
_entry.id   AF-A0A1S2QVF9-F1
#
_cell.length_a   1.000
_cell.length_b   1.000
_cell.length_c   1.000
_cell.angle_alpha   90.00
_cell.angle_beta   90.00
_cell.angle_gamma   90.00
#
_symmetry.space_group_name_H-M   'P 1'
#
loop_
_entity.id
_entity.type
_entity.pdbx_description
1 polymer ?
#
loop_
_entity_poly.entity_id
_entity_poly.type
_entity_poly.pdbx_seq_one_letter_code
_entity_poly.pdbx_strand_id
1 'polypeptide(L)'
;MVWMYFWSHRSKPFQSILLCLCRAAGAVNNCKRNQCKIPFIHLGNLDWRGNCYYFSDYLIRIFGYGEDTAKQTDSEPAEQVGVVSQPDEYEEVVYSSLSGTVIPLSEVPDPVFSSGAMGEGIAIEPADNKLHGPFDGTAVMVAPTKHAIGLRSNNGVEVLVHIGLDTVKLEGKPFDLTVKEGDKFHQDEVLIEFNKEWIEKQGLKTVTPVIITNTQSFQEIISENTKKLLSNQKLITVVK
;
A
#
# COMPACT_ATOMS: atom_id res chain seq x y z
N MET A 1 31.58 -60.02 6.03
CA MET A 1 30.20 -59.68 5.64
C MET A 1 30.12 -58.15 5.62
N VAL A 2 30.35 -57.44 4.51
CA VAL A 2 29.53 -57.27 3.28
C VAL A 2 28.15 -56.71 3.66
N TRP A 3 27.67 -55.51 3.26
CA TRP A 3 27.99 -54.56 2.19
C TRP A 3 27.30 -53.18 2.41
N MET A 4 27.93 -52.09 1.88
CA MET A 4 27.42 -50.91 1.13
C MET A 4 26.23 -50.04 1.65
N TYR A 5 26.20 -48.70 1.55
CA TYR A 5 26.61 -47.69 0.54
C TYR A 5 27.04 -46.36 1.24
N PHE A 6 28.17 -45.67 0.95
CA PHE A 6 28.46 -44.67 -0.12
C PHE A 6 27.36 -43.59 -0.32
N TRP A 7 27.53 -42.26 -0.25
CA TRP A 7 28.58 -41.30 -0.65
C TRP A 7 28.23 -39.92 -0.01
N SER A 8 29.11 -39.14 0.67
CA SER A 8 30.04 -38.10 0.14
C SER A 8 29.39 -37.13 -0.88
N HIS A 9 29.49 -35.78 -0.85
CA HIS A 9 30.32 -34.85 -0.10
C HIS A 9 29.73 -33.42 -0.18
N ARG A 10 30.11 -32.64 0.83
CA ARG A 10 30.14 -31.17 0.96
C ARG A 10 29.95 -30.28 -0.28
N SER A 11 29.08 -29.31 -0.07
CA SER A 11 29.22 -27.89 -0.38
C SER A 11 30.64 -27.37 -0.62
N LYS A 12 30.81 -26.57 -1.69
CA LYS A 12 31.52 -25.27 -1.67
C LYS A 12 31.35 -24.50 -2.99
N PRO A 13 31.58 -23.16 -2.96
CA PRO A 13 31.08 -22.20 -3.94
C PRO A 13 32.13 -21.77 -4.98
N PHE A 14 31.66 -20.99 -5.96
CA PHE A 14 32.33 -19.89 -6.68
C PHE A 14 33.79 -20.10 -7.13
N GLN A 15 33.96 -20.40 -8.43
CA GLN A 15 35.05 -19.84 -9.26
C GLN A 15 34.74 -19.98 -10.76
N SER A 16 34.69 -18.81 -11.44
CA SER A 16 35.30 -18.51 -12.73
C SER A 16 34.87 -19.17 -14.07
N ILE A 17 34.45 -18.27 -14.99
CA ILE A 17 35.04 -18.04 -16.33
C ILE A 17 34.66 -19.00 -17.49
N LEU A 18 33.81 -18.44 -18.37
CA LEU A 18 33.95 -18.35 -19.83
C LEU A 18 33.54 -19.53 -20.75
N LEU A 19 32.75 -19.14 -21.77
CA LEU A 19 32.41 -19.84 -23.03
C LEU A 19 31.48 -21.05 -22.95
N CYS A 20 30.21 -20.90 -23.38
CA CYS A 20 29.80 -21.25 -24.75
C CYS A 20 28.29 -21.06 -25.00
N LEU A 21 27.99 -20.08 -25.84
CA LEU A 21 26.99 -20.08 -26.92
C LEU A 21 25.52 -20.40 -26.59
N CYS A 22 24.76 -19.30 -26.46
CA CYS A 22 23.34 -19.21 -26.76
C CYS A 22 23.01 -19.64 -28.21
N ARG A 23 22.10 -20.61 -28.32
CA ARG A 23 21.30 -21.01 -29.49
C ARG A 23 19.90 -21.17 -28.90
N ALA A 24 18.80 -20.59 -29.38
CA ALA A 24 18.42 -20.34 -30.76
C ALA A 24 17.49 -19.12 -30.86
N ALA A 25 17.82 -18.24 -31.80
CA ALA A 25 16.90 -17.28 -32.38
C ALA A 25 16.01 -17.99 -33.41
N GLY A 26 14.69 -17.86 -33.28
CA GLY A 26 13.74 -18.15 -34.34
C GLY A 26 13.36 -16.85 -35.05
N ALA A 27 13.99 -16.58 -36.18
CA ALA A 27 13.50 -15.59 -37.14
C ALA A 27 14.02 -15.93 -38.54
N VAL A 28 13.07 -16.05 -39.46
CA VAL A 28 13.20 -16.58 -40.81
C VAL A 28 13.83 -15.56 -41.75
N ASN A 29 14.75 -16.05 -42.58
CA ASN A 29 15.44 -15.34 -43.66
C ASN A 29 14.47 -14.74 -44.68
N ASN A 30 14.70 -13.47 -45.08
CA ASN A 30 14.58 -13.12 -46.50
C ASN A 30 15.39 -11.87 -46.91
N CYS A 31 16.13 -12.05 -48.00
CA CYS A 31 16.50 -11.07 -49.02
C CYS A 31 17.47 -9.89 -48.74
N LYS A 32 18.61 -10.00 -49.47
CA LYS A 32 19.26 -9.01 -50.36
C LYS A 32 20.47 -8.20 -49.86
N ARG A 33 21.64 -8.74 -50.24
CA ARG A 33 22.78 -8.13 -50.97
C ARG A 33 22.95 -6.60 -50.98
N ASN A 34 24.20 -6.25 -50.64
CA ASN A 34 25.09 -5.28 -51.31
C ASN A 34 24.77 -3.79 -51.17
N GLN A 35 25.61 -3.12 -50.36
CA GLN A 35 26.10 -1.73 -50.35
C GLN A 35 26.30 -1.36 -48.86
N CYS A 36 27.40 -0.80 -48.35
CA CYS A 36 28.29 0.21 -48.90
C CYS A 36 29.61 0.27 -48.08
N LYS A 37 30.72 0.47 -48.80
CA LYS A 37 31.90 1.32 -48.54
C LYS A 37 32.44 1.56 -47.10
N ILE A 38 33.73 1.25 -46.98
CA ILE A 38 34.73 1.67 -45.96
C ILE A 38 35.00 3.20 -46.06
N PRO A 39 35.54 3.90 -45.02
CA PRO A 39 36.99 3.91 -44.68
C PRO A 39 37.26 3.89 -43.15
N PHE A 40 38.18 3.07 -42.63
CA PHE A 40 39.61 3.37 -42.36
C PHE A 40 39.87 4.71 -41.64
N ILE A 41 39.92 4.70 -40.30
CA ILE A 41 40.69 5.65 -39.49
C ILE A 41 41.33 4.92 -38.29
N HIS A 42 42.55 5.36 -38.00
CA HIS A 42 43.63 4.85 -37.17
C HIS A 42 43.39 4.66 -35.66
N LEU A 43 44.09 3.65 -35.13
CA LEU A 43 44.90 3.57 -33.89
C LEU A 43 44.46 4.36 -32.64
N GLY A 44 44.20 3.61 -31.57
CA GLY A 44 44.30 4.07 -30.18
C GLY A 44 44.51 2.87 -29.25
N ASN A 45 45.69 2.78 -28.64
CA ASN A 45 46.13 1.70 -27.75
C ASN A 45 45.27 1.62 -26.48
N LEU A 46 44.74 0.43 -26.16
CA LEU A 46 44.21 0.12 -24.82
C LEU A 46 45.33 -0.38 -23.93
N ASP A 47 45.66 0.44 -22.94
CA ASP A 47 46.57 0.12 -21.83
C ASP A 47 45.85 -0.72 -20.76
N TRP A 48 46.62 -1.60 -20.15
CA TRP A 48 46.23 -2.72 -19.31
C TRP A 48 46.42 -2.30 -17.85
N ARG A 49 45.34 -2.11 -17.09
CA ARG A 49 45.39 -2.03 -15.62
C ARG A 49 44.02 -2.26 -14.99
N GLY A 50 43.84 -3.47 -14.47
CA GLY A 50 42.79 -3.75 -13.48
C GLY A 50 43.13 -3.10 -12.13
N ASN A 51 42.10 -2.72 -11.39
CA ASN A 51 42.02 -3.09 -9.98
C ASN A 51 40.61 -2.89 -9.42
N CYS A 52 40.18 -3.90 -8.67
CA CYS A 52 39.01 -3.91 -7.81
C CYS A 52 39.36 -3.35 -6.42
N TYR A 53 38.36 -2.75 -5.79
CA TYR A 53 38.38 -2.12 -4.47
C TYR A 53 38.58 -3.14 -3.33
N TYR A 54 39.45 -2.78 -2.36
CA TYR A 54 39.31 -3.14 -0.94
C TYR A 54 39.90 -1.99 -0.12
N PHE A 55 39.04 -1.11 0.40
CA PHE A 55 39.40 -0.02 1.30
C PHE A 55 38.52 -0.12 2.55
N SER A 56 38.73 -1.18 3.32
CA SER A 56 38.33 -1.31 4.72
C SER A 56 39.45 -2.09 5.40
N ASP A 57 40.10 -1.49 6.40
CA ASP A 57 40.94 -2.12 7.45
C ASP A 57 42.10 -1.22 7.94
N TYR A 58 42.22 0.02 7.45
CA TYR A 58 43.32 0.91 7.89
C TYR A 58 43.00 1.82 9.10
N LEU A 59 41.78 1.79 9.65
CA LEU A 59 41.38 2.68 10.75
C LEU A 59 41.38 2.05 12.16
N ILE A 60 41.68 0.76 12.30
CA ILE A 60 41.65 0.06 13.60
C ILE A 60 43.04 0.03 14.29
N ARG A 61 44.08 0.59 13.66
CA ARG A 61 45.47 0.51 14.16
C ARG A 61 46.02 1.77 14.85
N ILE A 62 45.25 2.86 14.99
CA ILE A 62 45.76 4.13 15.53
C ILE A 62 45.36 4.40 16.99
N PHE A 63 44.37 3.70 17.56
CA PHE A 63 44.01 3.88 18.97
C PHE A 63 43.90 2.53 19.69
N GLY A 64 45.03 2.10 20.27
CA GLY A 64 45.08 1.06 21.27
C GLY A 64 45.28 1.63 22.67
N TYR A 65 44.60 0.98 23.62
CA TYR A 65 44.76 0.95 25.09
C TYR A 65 43.89 1.84 26.00
N GLY A 66 43.25 1.16 26.95
CA GLY A 66 42.78 1.67 28.23
C GLY A 66 41.71 0.78 28.88
N GLU A 67 42.13 -0.26 29.61
CA GLU A 67 41.29 -1.17 30.40
C GLU A 67 40.76 -0.51 31.71
N ASP A 68 39.83 -1.23 32.36
CA ASP A 68 39.41 -1.18 33.77
C ASP A 68 38.26 -0.23 34.18
N THR A 69 37.04 -0.76 34.25
CA THR A 69 36.45 -1.26 35.52
C THR A 69 35.00 -1.71 35.31
N ALA A 70 34.75 -2.96 35.68
CA ALA A 70 33.41 -3.53 35.79
C ALA A 70 32.64 -2.86 36.93
N LYS A 71 31.42 -2.39 36.64
CA LYS A 71 30.30 -2.40 37.58
C LYS A 71 29.06 -2.86 36.84
N GLN A 72 28.64 -4.08 37.18
CA GLN A 72 27.26 -4.53 37.01
C GLN A 72 26.34 -3.59 37.79
N THR A 73 25.24 -3.19 37.18
CA THR A 73 24.06 -2.73 37.89
C THR A 73 22.86 -3.29 37.14
N ASP A 74 22.19 -4.21 37.82
CA ASP A 74 20.92 -4.78 37.44
C ASP A 74 19.88 -3.66 37.21
N SER A 75 19.23 -3.66 36.06
CA SER A 75 17.83 -3.24 35.93
C SER A 75 17.27 -3.70 34.59
N GLU A 76 16.19 -4.46 34.67
CA GLU A 76 15.21 -4.73 33.62
C GLU A 76 13.89 -4.09 34.11
N PRO A 77 12.93 -3.68 33.27
CA PRO A 77 12.90 -3.50 31.80
C PRO A 77 12.54 -2.05 31.39
N ALA A 78 13.16 -1.53 30.32
CA ALA A 78 12.67 -0.32 29.65
C ALA A 78 11.76 -0.70 28.48
N GLU A 79 10.49 -0.41 28.72
CA GLU A 79 9.34 -0.26 27.82
C GLU A 79 9.71 0.04 26.35
N GLN A 80 9.10 -0.72 25.45
CA GLN A 80 9.18 -0.56 24.00
C GLN A 80 8.62 0.82 23.62
N VAL A 81 9.50 1.78 23.42
CA VAL A 81 9.14 3.10 22.88
C VAL A 81 8.65 2.89 21.46
N GLY A 82 7.35 3.14 21.27
CA GLY A 82 6.71 3.14 19.97
C GLY A 82 7.45 4.05 19.01
N VAL A 83 7.72 3.51 17.81
CA VAL A 83 8.18 4.27 16.67
C VAL A 83 7.06 5.24 16.31
N VAL A 84 7.15 6.47 16.82
CA VAL A 84 6.36 7.59 16.32
C VAL A 84 7.08 8.07 15.06
N SER A 85 6.70 7.50 13.92
CA SER A 85 7.03 8.08 12.62
C SER A 85 6.39 9.46 12.54
N GLN A 86 7.19 10.47 12.23
CA GLN A 86 6.67 11.79 11.91
C GLN A 86 5.69 11.66 10.73
N PRO A 87 4.63 12.48 10.62
CA PRO A 87 3.79 12.50 9.43
C PRO A 87 4.65 12.99 8.29
N ASP A 88 5.12 12.03 7.52
CA ASP A 88 5.82 12.22 6.28
C ASP A 88 4.91 13.02 5.34
N GLU A 89 5.36 14.20 4.90
CA GLU A 89 4.60 15.10 4.02
C GLU A 89 4.15 14.43 2.69
N TYR A 90 4.75 13.28 2.40
CA TYR A 90 4.51 12.42 1.25
C TYR A 90 3.45 11.33 1.46
N GLU A 91 2.96 11.10 2.68
CA GLU A 91 1.90 10.13 2.96
C GLU A 91 0.69 10.76 3.64
N GLU A 92 -0.48 10.18 3.38
CA GLU A 92 -1.71 10.52 4.06
C GLU A 92 -2.48 9.27 4.46
N VAL A 93 -2.95 9.26 5.70
CA VAL A 93 -3.69 8.13 6.25
C VAL A 93 -5.17 8.44 6.24
N VAL A 94 -5.93 7.56 5.60
CA VAL A 94 -7.40 7.52 5.67
C VAL A 94 -7.77 6.51 6.74
N TYR A 95 -8.48 6.95 7.77
CA TYR A 95 -8.95 6.10 8.85
C TYR A 95 -10.31 5.49 8.52
N SER A 96 -10.65 4.39 9.20
CA SER A 96 -11.91 3.69 9.00
C SER A 96 -13.08 4.53 9.48
N SER A 97 -14.00 4.87 8.56
CA SER A 97 -15.24 5.59 8.89
C SER A 97 -16.26 4.75 9.67
N LEU A 98 -16.09 3.42 9.69
CA LEU A 98 -17.03 2.48 10.30
C LEU A 98 -16.25 1.38 11.02
N SER A 99 -16.80 0.83 12.10
CA SER A 99 -16.34 -0.47 12.58
C SER A 99 -17.04 -1.59 11.80
N GLY A 100 -16.37 -2.72 11.59
CA GLY A 100 -16.98 -3.78 10.80
C GLY A 100 -16.04 -4.84 10.26
N THR A 101 -16.57 -5.64 9.33
CA THR A 101 -15.79 -6.62 8.57
C THR A 101 -15.39 -6.01 7.24
N VAL A 102 -14.11 -6.08 6.91
CA VAL A 102 -13.58 -5.57 5.64
C VAL A 102 -13.82 -6.59 4.54
N ILE A 103 -14.28 -6.10 3.40
CA ILE A 103 -14.59 -6.86 2.19
C ILE A 103 -13.81 -6.20 1.05
N PRO A 104 -13.05 -6.97 0.24
CA PRO A 104 -12.42 -6.45 -0.96
C PRO A 104 -13.47 -5.81 -1.88
N LEU A 105 -13.15 -4.67 -2.50
CA LEU A 105 -14.09 -3.98 -3.38
C LEU A 105 -14.57 -4.88 -4.53
N SER A 106 -13.70 -5.77 -5.03
CA SER A 106 -14.00 -6.76 -6.07
C SER A 106 -15.03 -7.83 -5.66
N GLU A 107 -15.26 -8.04 -4.36
CA GLU A 107 -16.26 -9.00 -3.85
C GLU A 107 -17.62 -8.34 -3.56
N VAL A 108 -17.72 -7.01 -3.70
CA VAL A 108 -18.97 -6.29 -3.54
C VAL A 108 -19.94 -6.69 -4.66
N PRO A 109 -21.18 -7.10 -4.35
CA PRO A 109 -22.17 -7.57 -5.33
C PRO A 109 -22.84 -6.41 -6.09
N ASP A 110 -22.04 -5.47 -6.59
CA ASP A 110 -22.44 -4.34 -7.40
C ASP A 110 -21.31 -4.00 -8.40
N PRO A 111 -21.54 -4.08 -9.72
CA PRO A 111 -20.52 -3.83 -10.74
C PRO A 111 -20.02 -2.39 -10.78
N VAL A 112 -20.81 -1.42 -10.29
CA VAL A 112 -20.39 -0.02 -10.22
C VAL A 112 -19.18 0.13 -9.30
N PHE A 113 -19.17 -0.60 -8.20
CA PHE A 113 -18.08 -0.59 -7.22
C PHE A 113 -17.02 -1.64 -7.52
N SER A 114 -17.42 -2.89 -7.76
CA SER A 114 -16.48 -4.01 -7.95
C SER A 114 -15.62 -3.93 -9.21
N SER A 115 -16.01 -3.11 -10.19
CA SER A 115 -15.17 -2.84 -11.37
C SER A 115 -13.95 -1.96 -11.07
N GLY A 116 -13.95 -1.23 -9.95
CA GLY A 116 -12.92 -0.23 -9.63
C GLY A 116 -12.97 1.03 -10.50
N ALA A 117 -14.01 1.18 -11.36
CA ALA A 117 -14.11 2.33 -12.27
C ALA A 117 -14.27 3.68 -11.56
N MET A 118 -14.80 3.67 -10.33
CA MET A 118 -14.95 4.89 -9.50
C MET A 118 -13.68 5.25 -8.74
N GLY A 119 -12.68 4.36 -8.70
CA GLY A 119 -11.48 4.51 -7.89
C GLY A 119 -11.15 3.24 -7.12
N GLU A 120 -10.12 3.35 -6.29
CA GLU A 120 -9.63 2.27 -5.43
C GLU A 120 -10.14 2.46 -4.01
N GLY A 121 -10.30 1.35 -3.30
CA GLY A 121 -10.77 1.36 -1.93
C GLY A 121 -11.21 -0.01 -1.48
N ILE A 122 -12.02 -0.01 -0.43
CA ILE A 122 -12.52 -1.24 0.21
C ILE A 122 -13.98 -1.06 0.59
N ALA A 123 -14.66 -2.16 0.86
CA ALA A 123 -16.00 -2.12 1.44
C ALA A 123 -15.99 -2.61 2.88
N ILE A 124 -16.88 -2.07 3.70
CA ILE A 124 -17.02 -2.44 5.09
C ILE A 124 -18.45 -2.91 5.32
N GLU A 125 -18.62 -4.10 5.88
CA GLU A 125 -19.90 -4.53 6.45
C GLU A 125 -19.99 -3.98 7.89
N PRO A 126 -20.81 -2.94 8.13
CA PRO A 126 -20.77 -2.18 9.37
C PRO A 126 -21.24 -3.01 10.57
N ALA A 127 -20.56 -2.87 11.71
CA ALA A 127 -20.96 -3.43 12.99
C ALA A 127 -21.73 -2.42 13.86
N ASP A 128 -21.58 -1.13 13.56
CA ASP A 128 -22.27 -0.02 14.21
C ASP A 128 -23.20 0.74 13.25
N ASN A 129 -23.83 1.78 13.78
CA ASN A 129 -24.85 2.59 13.14
C ASN A 129 -24.37 4.04 12.91
N LYS A 130 -23.06 4.29 13.00
CA LYS A 130 -22.48 5.64 12.96
C LYS A 130 -21.33 5.69 11.99
N LEU A 131 -21.40 6.60 11.03
CA LEU A 131 -20.31 6.91 10.13
C LEU A 131 -19.51 8.07 10.70
N HIS A 132 -18.22 7.84 10.86
CA HIS A 132 -17.24 8.79 11.38
C HIS A 132 -16.37 9.40 10.26
N GLY A 133 -15.89 10.61 10.50
CA GLY A 133 -14.94 11.30 9.64
C GLY A 133 -13.60 10.54 9.56
N PRO A 134 -13.11 10.18 8.36
CA PRO A 134 -11.87 9.42 8.20
C PRO A 134 -10.59 10.25 8.37
N PHE A 135 -10.70 11.58 8.42
CA PHE A 135 -9.61 12.55 8.56
C PHE A 135 -10.20 13.94 8.84
N ASP A 136 -9.37 14.96 9.07
CA ASP A 136 -9.84 16.35 9.08
C ASP A 136 -10.07 16.86 7.65
N GLY A 137 -11.25 17.45 7.40
CA GLY A 137 -11.61 17.82 6.03
C GLY A 137 -12.90 18.61 5.89
N THR A 138 -13.46 18.57 4.67
CA THR A 138 -14.72 19.22 4.29
C THR A 138 -15.64 18.24 3.58
N ALA A 139 -16.92 18.25 3.92
CA ALA A 139 -17.94 17.50 3.18
C ALA A 139 -18.20 18.22 1.86
N VAL A 140 -17.71 17.67 0.74
CA VAL A 140 -17.79 18.31 -0.58
C VAL A 140 -19.06 17.95 -1.35
N MET A 141 -19.75 16.89 -0.95
CA MET A 141 -21.00 16.45 -1.56
C MET A 141 -21.80 15.65 -0.55
N VAL A 142 -23.11 15.89 -0.48
CA VAL A 142 -24.06 15.04 0.24
C VAL A 142 -25.15 14.61 -0.73
N ALA A 143 -25.37 13.30 -0.87
CA ALA A 143 -26.45 12.81 -1.73
C ALA A 143 -27.82 13.29 -1.22
N PRO A 144 -28.79 13.63 -2.10
CA PRO A 144 -30.11 14.12 -1.66
C PRO A 144 -30.85 13.14 -0.72
N THR A 145 -30.64 11.84 -0.91
CA THR A 145 -31.19 10.77 -0.06
C THR A 145 -30.24 10.36 1.07
N LYS A 146 -29.19 11.14 1.34
CA LYS A 146 -28.24 11.04 2.48
C LYS A 146 -27.47 9.71 2.63
N HIS A 147 -27.63 8.78 1.70
CA HIS A 147 -26.97 7.47 1.72
C HIS A 147 -25.48 7.54 1.34
N ALA A 148 -25.03 8.62 0.70
CA ALA A 148 -23.65 8.78 0.28
C ALA A 148 -23.14 10.19 0.58
N ILE A 149 -21.86 10.25 0.95
CA ILE A 149 -21.15 11.49 1.28
C ILE A 149 -19.78 11.50 0.60
N GLY A 150 -19.46 12.59 -0.07
CA GLY A 150 -18.14 12.88 -0.60
C GLY A 150 -17.38 13.76 0.39
N LEU A 151 -16.19 13.32 0.78
CA LEU A 151 -15.33 13.96 1.76
C LEU A 151 -14.02 14.35 1.07
N ARG A 152 -13.50 15.53 1.37
CA ARG A 152 -12.17 15.93 0.89
C ARG A 152 -11.30 16.32 2.06
N SER A 153 -10.13 15.72 2.15
CA SER A 153 -9.16 16.05 3.19
C SER A 153 -8.53 17.42 2.92
N ASN A 154 -7.95 18.02 3.96
CA ASN A 154 -7.20 19.28 3.81
C ASN A 154 -6.01 19.16 2.85
N ASN A 155 -5.57 17.93 2.59
CA ASN A 155 -4.44 17.57 1.75
C ASN A 155 -4.84 17.13 0.34
N GLY A 156 -6.15 17.11 0.03
CA GLY A 156 -6.66 16.87 -1.32
C GLY A 156 -7.09 15.43 -1.63
N VAL A 157 -7.07 14.50 -0.66
CA VAL A 157 -7.64 13.15 -0.86
C VAL A 157 -9.16 13.25 -0.88
N GLU A 158 -9.79 12.72 -1.92
CA GLU A 158 -11.24 12.68 -2.06
C GLU A 158 -11.75 11.27 -1.78
N VAL A 159 -12.58 11.13 -0.75
CA VAL A 159 -13.18 9.86 -0.34
C VAL A 159 -14.69 9.92 -0.51
N LEU A 160 -15.23 8.94 -1.24
CA LEU A 160 -16.65 8.67 -1.31
C LEU A 160 -17.00 7.53 -0.35
N VAL A 161 -17.93 7.78 0.55
CA VAL A 161 -18.53 6.74 1.40
C VAL A 161 -19.99 6.54 0.99
N HIS A 162 -20.37 5.32 0.63
CA HIS A 162 -21.72 4.97 0.17
C HIS A 162 -22.34 3.92 1.09
N ILE A 163 -23.27 4.30 1.97
CA ILE A 163 -23.83 3.42 3.00
C ILE A 163 -24.83 2.45 2.39
N GLY A 164 -24.48 1.16 2.39
CA GLY A 164 -25.29 0.08 1.84
C GLY A 164 -25.36 0.07 0.31
N LEU A 165 -25.96 -0.99 -0.24
CA LEU A 165 -26.19 -1.12 -1.68
C LEU A 165 -27.66 -0.82 -1.99
N ASP A 166 -27.92 -0.08 -3.08
CA ASP A 166 -29.26 0.32 -3.50
C ASP A 166 -30.09 1.15 -2.48
N THR A 167 -29.44 1.67 -1.43
CA THR A 167 -30.08 2.42 -0.34
C THR A 167 -30.65 3.78 -0.75
N VAL A 168 -30.32 4.27 -1.95
CA VAL A 168 -30.98 5.43 -2.58
C VAL A 168 -32.51 5.26 -2.64
N LYS A 169 -33.01 4.02 -2.75
CA LYS A 169 -34.44 3.67 -2.79
C LYS A 169 -35.17 3.94 -1.48
N LEU A 170 -34.43 4.15 -0.38
CA LEU A 170 -34.98 4.39 0.96
C LEU A 170 -35.34 5.85 1.21
N GLU A 171 -35.10 6.74 0.24
CA GLU A 171 -35.52 8.15 0.26
C GLU A 171 -35.03 8.92 1.50
N GLY A 172 -33.86 8.57 2.04
CA GLY A 172 -33.29 9.24 3.22
C GLY A 172 -33.91 8.86 4.56
N LYS A 173 -34.92 7.98 4.60
CA LYS A 173 -35.62 7.60 5.83
C LYS A 173 -34.73 7.03 6.95
N PRO A 174 -33.72 6.17 6.66
CA PRO A 174 -32.91 5.60 7.72
C PRO A 174 -31.68 6.42 8.07
N PHE A 175 -31.47 7.59 7.46
CA PHE A 175 -30.24 8.38 7.56
C PHE A 175 -30.51 9.71 8.24
N ASP A 176 -29.84 9.95 9.37
CA ASP A 176 -29.74 11.24 10.00
C ASP A 176 -28.35 11.83 9.78
N LEU A 177 -28.32 13.08 9.31
CA LEU A 177 -27.11 13.71 8.81
C LEU A 177 -26.73 14.86 9.74
N THR A 178 -25.52 14.83 10.30
CA THR A 178 -25.05 15.86 11.24
C THR A 178 -24.33 17.00 10.54
N VAL A 179 -23.79 16.75 9.34
CA VAL A 179 -23.03 17.71 8.52
C VAL A 179 -23.76 18.08 7.24
N LYS A 180 -23.48 19.24 6.65
CA LYS A 180 -23.98 19.66 5.33
C LYS A 180 -22.84 19.79 4.33
N GLU A 181 -23.20 19.86 3.05
CA GLU A 181 -22.24 20.20 2.01
C GLU A 181 -21.59 21.57 2.30
N GLY A 182 -20.26 21.61 2.21
CA GLY A 182 -19.43 22.76 2.56
C GLY A 182 -18.98 22.82 4.02
N ASP A 183 -19.55 22.01 4.90
CA ASP A 183 -19.16 22.01 6.32
C ASP A 183 -17.79 21.33 6.50
N LYS A 184 -17.02 21.88 7.44
CA LYS A 184 -15.79 21.26 7.93
C LYS A 184 -16.11 20.25 9.02
N PHE A 185 -15.30 19.20 9.09
CA PHE A 185 -15.41 18.18 10.12
C PHE A 185 -14.03 17.73 10.58
N HIS A 186 -13.99 17.13 11.76
CA HIS A 186 -12.79 16.53 12.33
C HIS A 186 -12.76 15.01 12.16
N GLN A 187 -11.55 14.45 12.20
CA GLN A 187 -11.38 13.00 12.28
C GLN A 187 -12.18 12.44 13.46
N ASP A 188 -12.82 11.29 13.25
CA ASP A 188 -13.66 10.58 14.22
C ASP A 188 -14.95 11.31 14.64
N GLU A 189 -15.25 12.46 14.04
CA GLU A 189 -16.53 13.15 14.22
C GLU A 189 -17.66 12.35 13.55
N VAL A 190 -18.81 12.23 14.22
CA VAL A 190 -19.99 11.56 13.64
C VAL A 190 -20.56 12.43 12.52
N LEU A 191 -20.58 11.92 11.30
CA LEU A 191 -21.11 12.60 10.11
C LEU A 191 -22.52 12.15 9.75
N ILE A 192 -22.80 10.85 9.92
CA ILE A 192 -24.09 10.24 9.59
C ILE A 192 -24.43 9.19 10.65
N GLU A 193 -25.63 9.27 11.22
CA GLU A 193 -26.23 8.17 11.98
C GLU A 193 -27.24 7.45 11.10
N PHE A 194 -27.23 6.11 11.10
CA PHE A 194 -28.13 5.33 10.27
C PHE A 194 -28.69 4.12 10.98
N ASN A 195 -29.81 3.58 10.50
CA ASN A 195 -30.42 2.38 11.07
C ASN A 195 -30.14 1.14 10.21
N LYS A 196 -29.07 0.41 10.53
CA LYS A 196 -28.69 -0.82 9.84
C LYS A 196 -29.81 -1.86 9.81
N GLU A 197 -30.40 -2.17 10.97
CA GLU A 197 -31.47 -3.17 11.07
C GLU A 197 -32.68 -2.83 10.20
N TRP A 198 -33.00 -1.54 10.08
CA TRP A 198 -34.11 -1.10 9.24
C TRP A 198 -33.77 -1.28 7.76
N ILE A 199 -32.54 -0.96 7.34
CA ILE A 199 -32.06 -1.20 5.96
C ILE A 199 -32.15 -2.70 5.63
N GLU A 200 -31.69 -3.56 6.53
CA GLU A 200 -31.77 -5.03 6.37
C GLU A 200 -33.21 -5.52 6.30
N LYS A 201 -34.12 -4.95 7.11
CA LYS A 201 -35.58 -5.26 7.05
C LYS A 201 -36.22 -4.87 5.73
N GLN A 202 -35.65 -3.92 4.98
CA GLN A 202 -36.08 -3.60 3.61
C GLN A 202 -35.48 -4.54 2.56
N GLY A 203 -34.69 -5.55 2.97
CA GLY A 203 -34.06 -6.52 2.08
C GLY A 203 -32.81 -5.99 1.35
N LEU A 204 -32.23 -4.90 1.83
CA LEU A 204 -31.04 -4.29 1.25
C LEU A 204 -29.78 -4.67 2.05
N LYS A 205 -28.63 -4.64 1.37
CA LYS A 205 -27.33 -4.92 2.00
C LYS A 205 -26.75 -3.64 2.59
N THR A 206 -26.10 -3.77 3.74
CA THR A 206 -25.47 -2.67 4.49
C THR A 206 -23.98 -2.52 4.20
N VAL A 207 -23.43 -3.39 3.35
CA VAL A 207 -22.08 -3.28 2.79
C VAL A 207 -21.86 -1.86 2.27
N THR A 208 -20.88 -1.17 2.84
CA THR A 208 -20.60 0.25 2.64
C THR A 208 -19.25 0.42 1.96
N PRO A 209 -19.22 0.71 0.65
CA PRO A 209 -17.99 1.08 -0.04
C PRO A 209 -17.38 2.39 0.48
N VAL A 210 -16.07 2.37 0.69
CA VAL A 210 -15.21 3.53 1.01
C VAL A 210 -14.15 3.61 -0.09
N ILE A 211 -14.26 4.60 -0.95
CA ILE A 211 -13.53 4.68 -2.22
C ILE A 211 -12.79 6.01 -2.30
N ILE A 212 -11.50 5.98 -2.65
CA ILE A 212 -10.75 7.17 -3.03
C ILE A 212 -11.07 7.44 -4.49
N THR A 213 -11.69 8.58 -4.79
CA THR A 213 -12.20 8.88 -6.16
C THR A 213 -11.13 9.49 -7.07
N ASN A 214 -10.13 10.15 -6.50
CA ASN A 214 -9.08 10.83 -7.23
C ASN A 214 -7.75 10.05 -7.25
N THR A 215 -7.82 8.72 -7.34
CA THR A 215 -6.65 7.82 -7.27
C THR A 215 -5.52 8.16 -8.25
N GLN A 216 -5.87 8.64 -9.43
CA GLN A 216 -4.92 9.04 -10.48
C GLN A 216 -4.02 10.23 -10.08
N SER A 217 -4.37 10.93 -8.99
CA SER A 217 -3.59 12.06 -8.47
C SER A 217 -2.47 11.62 -7.53
N PHE A 218 -2.37 10.32 -7.23
CA PHE A 218 -1.47 9.74 -6.24
C PHE A 218 -0.59 8.67 -6.88
N GLN A 219 0.59 8.43 -6.30
CA GLN A 219 1.55 7.44 -6.80
C GLN A 219 1.12 6.03 -6.42
N GLU A 220 0.65 5.84 -5.19
CA GLU A 220 0.29 4.53 -4.65
C GLU A 220 -0.84 4.64 -3.62
N ILE A 221 -1.71 3.63 -3.61
CA ILE A 221 -2.79 3.47 -2.64
C ILE A 221 -2.64 2.11 -1.99
N ILE A 222 -2.34 2.11 -0.68
CA ILE A 222 -2.07 0.91 0.09
C ILE A 222 -3.23 0.67 1.03
N SER A 223 -4.03 -0.37 0.78
CA SER A 223 -5.13 -0.78 1.66
C SER A 223 -4.65 -1.76 2.74
N GLU A 224 -5.13 -1.59 3.96
CA GLU A 224 -4.80 -2.51 5.06
C GLU A 224 -5.47 -3.88 4.85
N ASN A 225 -4.67 -4.96 4.94
CA ASN A 225 -5.15 -6.33 4.76
C ASN A 225 -5.62 -6.93 6.10
N THR A 226 -6.66 -6.33 6.67
CA THR A 226 -7.26 -6.77 7.94
C THR A 226 -8.71 -7.18 7.72
N LYS A 227 -9.15 -8.29 8.32
CA LYS A 227 -10.54 -8.78 8.18
C LYS A 227 -11.56 -8.01 9.01
N LYS A 228 -11.15 -7.43 10.14
CA LYS A 228 -12.03 -6.70 11.06
C LYS A 228 -11.37 -5.41 11.50
N LEU A 229 -12.08 -4.30 11.35
CA LEU A 229 -11.60 -3.00 11.80
C LEU A 229 -12.56 -2.42 12.83
N LEU A 230 -11.99 -1.74 13.82
CA LEU A 230 -12.71 -0.84 14.69
C LEU A 230 -12.77 0.54 14.02
N SER A 231 -13.71 1.38 14.46
CA SER A 231 -13.75 2.78 14.03
C SER A 231 -12.41 3.45 14.34
N ASN A 232 -11.99 4.38 13.49
CA ASN A 232 -10.78 5.17 13.67
C ASN A 232 -9.47 4.35 13.68
N GLN A 233 -9.47 3.16 13.08
CA GLN A 233 -8.25 2.43 12.74
C GLN A 233 -7.76 2.80 11.33
N LYS A 234 -6.45 2.65 11.08
CA LYS A 234 -5.86 2.85 9.76
C LYS A 234 -6.57 1.96 8.73
N LEU A 235 -7.01 2.55 7.62
CA LEU A 235 -7.75 1.85 6.57
C LEU A 235 -6.94 1.81 5.27
N ILE A 236 -6.52 2.99 4.81
CA ILE A 236 -5.81 3.18 3.56
C ILE A 236 -4.68 4.19 3.79
N THR A 237 -3.52 3.95 3.20
CA THR A 237 -2.43 4.92 3.10
C THR A 237 -2.32 5.39 1.66
N VAL A 238 -2.27 6.69 1.45
CA VAL A 238 -2.11 7.32 0.14
C VAL A 238 -0.73 7.93 0.06
N VAL A 239 0.04 7.57 -0.96
CA VAL A 239 1.38 8.11 -1.23
C VAL A 239 1.29 9.14 -2.35
N LYS A 240 1.77 10.36 -2.10
CA LYS A 240 1.72 11.50 -3.04
C LYS A 240 2.93 11.55 -3.95
#